data_AF-A0A950T7B9-F1
#
_entry.id   AF-A0A950T7B9-F1
#
_cell.length_a   1.000
_cell.length_b   1.000
_cell.length_c   1.000
_cell.angle_alpha   90.00
_cell.angle_beta   90.00
_cell.angle_gamma   90.00
#
_symmetry.space_group_name_H-M   'P 1'
#
loop_
_entity.id
_entity.type
_entity.pdbx_description
1 polymer ?
#
loop_
_entity_poly.entity_id
_entity_poly.type
_entity_poly.pdbx_seq_one_letter_code
_entity_poly.pdbx_strand_id
1 'polypeptide(L)'
;TDVRLAVEVRHPDFYTEQQGAALNTLLSQYQVARVMMDTRPIRTGSAKEQQVLQARERKPDLPLQIVSTTDFTFVRYIGHPRMEVNEPFLDQWAQQLAQWFQQGLTLYVFCHCPFEEHSPDICLELYRRVKALVPIPLLPWQPDQDDTKPEQARLF
;
A
#
# COMPACT_ATOMS: atom_id res chain seq x y z
N THR A 1 -15.29 23.02 4.84
CA THR A 1 -14.25 22.10 5.36
C THR A 1 -13.52 21.57 4.17
N ASP A 2 -12.20 21.73 4.11
CA ASP A 2 -11.41 21.25 2.98
C ASP A 2 -11.21 19.73 3.09
N VAL A 3 -11.44 18.99 2.01
CA VAL A 3 -11.41 17.51 2.01
C VAL A 3 -10.15 17.03 1.30
N ARG A 4 -9.36 16.18 1.96
CA ARG A 4 -8.19 15.54 1.33
C ARG A 4 -8.64 14.43 0.39
N LEU A 5 -8.23 14.51 -0.87
CA LEU A 5 -8.63 13.57 -1.91
C LEU A 5 -7.43 12.76 -2.41
N ALA A 6 -7.68 11.49 -2.75
CA ALA A 6 -6.74 10.65 -3.45
C ALA A 6 -7.41 9.99 -4.66
N VAL A 7 -6.68 9.88 -5.78
CA VAL A 7 -7.17 9.32 -7.04
C VAL A 7 -6.38 8.09 -7.43
N GLU A 8 -7.09 6.98 -7.66
CA GLU A 8 -6.54 5.74 -8.21
C GLU A 8 -7.00 5.57 -9.65
N VAL A 9 -6.05 5.65 -10.58
CA VAL A 9 -6.29 5.38 -12.01
C VAL A 9 -6.00 3.91 -12.31
N ARG A 10 -6.80 3.30 -13.18
CA ARG A 10 -6.65 1.88 -13.57
C ARG A 10 -6.36 1.67 -15.05
N HIS A 11 -6.29 2.74 -15.85
CA HIS A 11 -6.00 2.65 -17.27
C HIS A 11 -4.49 2.73 -17.53
N PRO A 12 -3.90 1.84 -18.34
CA PRO A 12 -2.46 1.82 -18.61
C PRO A 12 -1.88 3.12 -19.16
N ASP A 13 -2.66 3.89 -19.91
CA ASP A 13 -2.19 5.16 -20.50
C ASP A 13 -1.65 6.12 -19.44
N PHE A 14 -2.25 6.17 -18.23
CA PHE A 14 -1.78 7.04 -17.14
C PHE A 14 -0.42 6.62 -16.54
N TYR A 15 0.16 5.52 -17.02
CA TYR A 15 1.46 5.02 -16.61
C TYR A 15 2.53 5.22 -17.69
N THR A 16 2.17 5.78 -18.84
CA THR A 16 3.13 6.30 -19.83
C THR A 16 3.77 7.59 -19.31
N GLU A 17 4.95 7.93 -19.84
CA GLU A 17 5.69 9.13 -19.42
C GLU A 17 4.87 10.41 -19.61
N GLN A 18 4.32 10.62 -20.80
CA GLN A 18 3.58 11.84 -21.13
C GLN A 18 2.29 11.99 -20.32
N GLN A 19 1.42 10.97 -20.32
CA GLN A 19 0.13 11.05 -19.64
C GLN A 19 0.29 10.96 -18.11
N GLY A 20 1.27 10.19 -17.63
CA GLY A 20 1.61 10.14 -16.22
C GLY A 20 2.09 11.50 -15.69
N ALA A 21 2.94 12.20 -16.44
CA ALA A 21 3.39 13.55 -16.08
C ALA A 21 2.24 14.58 -16.10
N ALA A 22 1.35 14.50 -17.10
CA ALA A 22 0.17 15.36 -17.18
C ALA A 22 -0.77 15.12 -15.97
N LEU A 23 -1.03 13.86 -15.62
CA LEU A 23 -1.81 13.50 -14.45
C LEU A 23 -1.16 14.01 -13.15
N ASN A 24 0.14 13.78 -12.96
CA ASN A 24 0.85 14.22 -11.76
C ASN A 24 0.81 15.74 -11.62
N THR A 25 0.98 16.49 -12.72
CA THR A 25 0.85 17.95 -12.72
C THR A 25 -0.54 18.40 -12.28
N LEU A 26 -1.59 17.80 -12.85
CA LEU A 26 -2.97 18.10 -12.50
C LEU A 26 -3.23 17.82 -11.01
N LEU A 27 -2.86 16.64 -10.52
CA LEU A 27 -3.08 16.26 -9.13
C LEU A 27 -2.34 17.20 -8.16
N SER A 28 -1.11 17.61 -8.49
CA SER A 28 -0.34 18.58 -7.72
C SER A 28 -0.97 19.97 -7.67
N GLN A 29 -1.54 20.45 -8.79
CA GLN A 29 -2.25 21.73 -8.83
C GLN A 29 -3.46 21.77 -7.89
N TYR A 30 -4.13 20.63 -7.70
CA TYR A 30 -5.30 20.50 -6.83
C TYR A 30 -4.97 19.89 -5.46
N GLN A 31 -3.69 19.69 -5.13
CA GLN A 31 -3.24 19.09 -3.85
C GLN A 31 -3.85 17.70 -3.57
N VAL A 32 -4.12 16.94 -4.63
CA VAL A 32 -4.71 15.59 -4.58
C VAL A 32 -3.59 14.55 -4.61
N ALA A 33 -3.68 13.51 -3.78
CA ALA A 33 -2.71 12.42 -3.81
C ALA A 33 -2.98 11.46 -4.98
N ARG A 34 -1.94 11.03 -5.67
CA ARG A 34 -2.01 9.86 -6.54
C ARG A 34 -1.91 8.59 -5.70
N VAL A 35 -2.84 7.66 -5.88
CA VAL A 35 -2.76 6.36 -5.22
C VAL A 35 -1.70 5.50 -5.92
N MET A 36 -0.73 5.04 -5.15
CA MET A 36 0.34 4.14 -5.57
C MET A 36 -0.04 2.72 -5.21
N MET A 37 -0.42 1.92 -6.21
CA MET A 37 -0.76 0.51 -6.02
C MET A 37 0.43 -0.37 -6.37
N ASP A 38 0.90 -1.16 -5.41
CA ASP A 38 1.95 -2.14 -5.61
C ASP A 38 1.35 -3.54 -5.67
N THR A 39 1.42 -4.16 -6.86
CA THR A 39 0.96 -5.55 -7.09
C THR A 39 2.12 -6.51 -7.35
N ARG A 40 3.38 -6.07 -7.21
CA ARG A 40 4.56 -6.93 -7.42
C ARG A 40 4.57 -8.20 -6.54
N PRO A 41 4.12 -8.18 -5.27
CA PRO A 41 4.13 -9.39 -4.44
C PRO A 41 3.26 -10.52 -5.00
N ILE A 42 2.02 -10.24 -5.42
CA ILE A 42 1.11 -11.24 -6.01
C ILE A 42 1.51 -11.70 -7.42
N ARG A 43 2.53 -11.06 -8.01
CA ARG A 43 3.14 -11.43 -9.30
C ARG A 43 4.45 -12.20 -9.14
N THR A 44 4.84 -12.51 -7.91
CA THR A 44 6.03 -13.29 -7.60
C THR A 44 5.63 -14.75 -7.32
N GLY A 45 6.42 -15.72 -7.79
CA GLY A 45 6.15 -17.15 -7.62
C GLY A 45 5.95 -17.89 -8.95
N SER A 46 5.49 -19.13 -8.89
CA SER A 46 5.21 -19.92 -10.09
C SER A 46 4.04 -19.36 -10.90
N ALA A 47 3.98 -19.63 -12.21
CA ALA A 47 2.87 -19.18 -13.06
C ALA A 47 1.49 -19.61 -12.52
N LYS A 48 1.42 -20.81 -11.92
CA LYS A 48 0.21 -21.33 -11.29
C LYS A 48 -0.19 -20.53 -10.06
N GLU A 49 0.76 -20.22 -9.16
CA GLU A 49 0.49 -19.36 -8.00
C GLU A 49 0.02 -17.97 -8.44
N GLN A 50 0.74 -17.34 -9.37
CA GLN A 50 0.38 -16.02 -9.89
C GLN A 50 -1.04 -16.02 -10.48
N GLN A 51 -1.40 -17.03 -11.27
CA GLN A 51 -2.73 -17.15 -11.85
C GLN A 51 -3.83 -17.25 -10.78
N VAL A 52 -3.60 -18.04 -9.73
CA VAL A 52 -4.56 -18.19 -8.62
C VAL A 52 -4.73 -16.87 -7.87
N LEU A 53 -3.65 -16.17 -7.55
CA LEU A 53 -3.71 -14.91 -6.82
C LEU A 53 -4.34 -13.80 -7.67
N GLN A 54 -3.97 -13.69 -8.94
CA GLN A 54 -4.55 -12.71 -9.87
C GLN A 54 -6.04 -12.92 -10.10
N ALA A 55 -6.49 -14.18 -10.23
CA ALA A 55 -7.91 -14.50 -10.42
C ALA A 55 -8.78 -14.05 -9.23
N ARG A 56 -8.22 -14.05 -8.01
CA ARG A 56 -8.90 -13.55 -6.81
C ARG A 56 -8.96 -12.03 -6.75
N GLU A 57 -7.88 -11.38 -7.15
CA GLU A 57 -7.69 -9.93 -6.99
C GLU A 57 -8.38 -9.08 -8.05
N ARG A 58 -8.51 -9.59 -9.28
CA ARG A 58 -9.00 -8.85 -10.47
C ARG A 58 -8.33 -7.47 -10.65
N LYS A 59 -7.09 -7.29 -10.15
CA LYS A 59 -6.35 -6.03 -10.24
C LYS A 59 -5.69 -5.91 -11.61
N PRO A 60 -5.68 -4.72 -12.22
CA PRO A 60 -4.98 -4.50 -13.48
C PRO A 60 -3.46 -4.67 -13.28
N ASP A 61 -2.78 -5.14 -14.32
CA ASP A 61 -1.31 -5.19 -14.36
C ASP A 61 -0.76 -3.83 -14.76
N LEU A 62 -0.41 -3.03 -13.76
CA LEU A 62 0.06 -1.67 -13.91
C LEU A 62 1.41 -1.52 -13.19
N PRO A 63 2.37 -0.80 -13.77
CA PRO A 63 3.66 -0.59 -13.13
C PRO A 63 3.50 0.29 -11.89
N LEU A 64 4.33 0.04 -10.88
CA LEU A 64 4.41 0.90 -9.70
C LEU A 64 5.11 2.22 -10.08
N GLN A 65 4.44 3.34 -9.87
CA GLN A 65 5.02 4.68 -10.00
C GLN A 65 5.10 5.34 -8.63
N ILE A 66 6.31 5.43 -8.08
CA ILE A 66 6.58 6.11 -6.81
C ILE A 66 6.56 7.61 -7.05
N VAL A 67 5.57 8.31 -6.49
CA VAL A 67 5.38 9.76 -6.66
C VAL A 67 4.65 10.35 -5.45
N SER A 68 4.99 11.59 -5.11
CA SER A 68 4.16 12.43 -4.24
C SER A 68 3.65 13.63 -5.03
N THR A 69 2.36 13.88 -4.97
CA THR A 69 1.68 15.01 -5.63
C THR A 69 1.10 16.01 -4.63
N THR A 70 1.29 15.79 -3.33
CA THR A 70 0.74 16.65 -2.27
C THR A 70 1.51 16.44 -0.97
N ASP A 71 1.04 17.00 0.14
CA ASP A 71 1.64 16.87 1.48
C ASP A 71 1.34 15.52 2.16
N PHE A 72 0.75 14.57 1.44
CA PHE A 72 0.56 13.19 1.84
C PHE A 72 0.73 12.19 0.71
N THR A 73 1.01 10.96 1.09
CA THR A 73 1.06 9.81 0.19
C THR A 73 -0.06 8.83 0.46
N PHE A 74 -0.46 8.09 -0.57
CA PHE A 74 -1.48 7.05 -0.47
C PHE A 74 -0.98 5.77 -1.14
N VAL A 75 -0.52 4.83 -0.35
CA VAL A 75 0.04 3.55 -0.79
C VAL A 75 -0.99 2.44 -0.58
N ARG A 76 -1.21 1.64 -1.63
CA ARG A 76 -1.97 0.39 -1.58
C ARG A 76 -1.04 -0.76 -1.90
N TYR A 77 -0.60 -1.47 -0.88
CA TYR A 77 0.27 -2.63 -1.01
C TYR A 77 -0.57 -3.91 -1.12
N ILE A 78 -0.50 -4.60 -2.25
CA ILE A 78 -1.19 -5.86 -2.48
C ILE A 78 -0.20 -7.00 -2.23
N GLY A 79 -0.25 -7.52 -1.02
CA GLY A 79 0.69 -8.51 -0.49
C GLY A 79 0.39 -9.94 -0.90
N HIS A 80 1.44 -10.74 -0.90
CA HIS A 80 1.41 -12.18 -1.11
C HIS A 80 1.05 -12.90 0.20
N PRO A 81 0.33 -14.05 0.18
CA PRO A 81 -0.01 -14.78 1.43
C PRO A 81 1.20 -15.32 2.19
N ARG A 82 2.34 -15.48 1.50
CA ARG A 82 3.61 -15.90 2.09
C ARG A 82 4.47 -14.69 2.45
N MET A 83 4.76 -14.50 3.74
CA MET A 83 5.48 -13.32 4.24
C MET A 83 6.85 -13.17 3.59
N GLU A 84 7.58 -14.26 3.37
CA GLU A 84 8.92 -14.24 2.77
C GLU A 84 8.96 -13.64 1.36
N VAL A 85 7.82 -13.67 0.64
CA VAL A 85 7.68 -13.01 -0.67
C VAL A 85 7.52 -11.49 -0.52
N ASN A 86 6.89 -11.05 0.57
CA ASN A 86 6.66 -9.64 0.84
C ASN A 86 7.92 -8.92 1.34
N GLU A 87 8.74 -9.58 2.16
CA GLU A 87 9.90 -9.00 2.84
C GLU A 87 10.76 -8.04 1.99
N PRO A 88 11.27 -8.44 0.80
CA PRO A 88 12.10 -7.53 0.00
C PRO A 88 11.35 -6.28 -0.48
N PHE A 89 10.04 -6.38 -0.73
CA PHE A 89 9.22 -5.23 -1.10
C PHE A 89 8.87 -4.37 0.12
N LEU A 90 8.66 -4.99 1.28
CA LEU A 90 8.43 -4.28 2.53
C LEU A 90 9.68 -3.49 2.96
N ASP A 91 10.88 -4.01 2.72
CA ASP A 91 12.13 -3.25 2.93
C ASP A 91 12.21 -2.00 2.04
N GLN A 92 11.90 -2.15 0.75
CA GLN A 92 11.88 -1.02 -0.18
C GLN A 92 10.87 0.05 0.26
N TRP A 93 9.65 -0.38 0.61
CA TRP A 93 8.63 0.54 1.10
C TRP A 93 9.01 1.17 2.43
N ALA A 94 9.59 0.42 3.37
CA ALA A 94 10.00 0.96 4.65
C ALA A 94 11.02 2.09 4.49
N GLN A 95 12.02 1.92 3.60
CA GLN A 95 12.98 2.96 3.27
C GLN A 95 12.30 4.19 2.66
N GLN A 96 11.41 4.00 1.69
CA GLN A 96 10.72 5.11 1.03
C GLN A 96 9.79 5.88 1.99
N LEU A 97 9.04 5.16 2.82
CA LEU A 97 8.14 5.74 3.81
C LEU A 97 8.93 6.49 4.89
N ALA A 98 10.06 5.94 5.36
CA ALA A 98 10.93 6.63 6.30
C ALA A 98 11.45 7.95 5.74
N GLN A 99 11.87 7.99 4.47
CA GLN A 99 12.31 9.21 3.81
C GLN A 99 11.18 10.24 3.70
N TRP A 100 9.99 9.85 3.26
CA TRP A 100 8.85 10.76 3.16
C TRP A 100 8.39 11.27 4.53
N PHE A 101 8.44 10.42 5.56
CA PHE A 101 8.13 10.82 6.93
C PHE A 101 9.09 11.92 7.42
N GLN A 102 10.40 11.75 7.18
CA GLN A 102 11.41 12.76 7.52
C GLN A 102 11.24 14.07 6.74
N GLN A 103 10.66 14.02 5.54
CA GLN A 103 10.31 15.18 4.74
C GLN A 103 9.00 15.86 5.20
N GLY A 104 8.33 15.33 6.22
CA GLY A 104 7.12 15.90 6.79
C GLY A 104 5.82 15.49 6.09
N LEU A 105 5.84 14.49 5.21
CA LEU A 105 4.62 14.00 4.55
C LEU A 105 3.78 13.18 5.52
N THR A 106 2.46 13.33 5.43
CA THR A 106 1.54 12.37 6.06
C THR A 106 1.49 11.10 5.24
N LEU A 107 1.60 9.93 5.87
CA LEU A 107 1.63 8.65 5.16
C LEU A 107 0.32 7.90 5.36
N TYR A 108 -0.39 7.59 4.28
CA TYR A 108 -1.51 6.65 4.30
C TYR A 108 -1.09 5.38 3.58
N VAL A 109 -1.08 4.26 4.30
CA VAL A 109 -0.63 2.96 3.79
C VAL A 109 -1.68 1.91 4.10
N PHE A 110 -2.14 1.21 3.07
CA PHE A 110 -3.15 0.16 3.17
C PHE A 110 -2.58 -1.15 2.62
N CYS A 111 -2.57 -2.19 3.43
CA CYS A 111 -2.18 -3.53 3.02
C CYS A 111 -3.42 -4.36 2.72
N HIS A 112 -3.36 -5.13 1.66
CA HIS A 112 -4.40 -6.08 1.29
C HIS A 112 -3.74 -7.36 0.79
N CYS A 113 -4.26 -8.52 1.18
CA CYS A 113 -3.85 -9.81 0.69
C CYS A 113 -5.06 -10.55 0.12
N PRO A 114 -4.91 -11.36 -0.96
CA PRO A 114 -6.00 -12.20 -1.48
C PRO A 114 -6.58 -13.20 -0.46
N PHE A 115 -5.86 -13.41 0.64
CA PHE A 115 -6.31 -14.10 1.84
C PHE A 115 -6.28 -13.05 2.97
N GLU A 116 -7.43 -12.45 3.25
CA GLU A 116 -7.52 -11.24 4.07
C GLU A 116 -6.98 -11.42 5.49
N GLU A 117 -6.94 -12.65 6.01
CA GLU A 117 -6.33 -12.96 7.31
C GLU A 117 -4.85 -12.53 7.41
N HIS A 118 -4.13 -12.43 6.29
CA HIS A 118 -2.72 -12.02 6.27
C HIS A 118 -2.52 -10.50 6.14
N SER A 119 -3.56 -9.74 5.77
CA SER A 119 -3.48 -8.29 5.59
C SER A 119 -2.96 -7.56 6.86
N PRO A 120 -3.43 -7.90 8.08
CA PRO A 120 -2.93 -7.28 9.32
C PRO A 120 -1.45 -7.55 9.58
N ASP A 121 -0.98 -8.79 9.40
CA ASP A 121 0.42 -9.18 9.66
C ASP A 121 1.39 -8.46 8.72
N ILE A 122 1.02 -8.34 7.43
CA ILE A 122 1.80 -7.59 6.44
C ILE A 122 1.92 -6.11 6.86
N CYS A 123 0.83 -5.52 7.32
CA CYS A 123 0.82 -4.12 7.76
C CYS A 123 1.61 -3.90 9.05
N LEU A 124 1.53 -4.84 10.00
CA LEU A 124 2.34 -4.81 11.22
C LEU A 124 3.83 -4.93 10.91
N GLU A 125 4.20 -5.82 9.99
CA GLU A 125 5.59 -6.01 9.59
C GLU A 125 6.15 -4.77 8.90
N LEU A 126 5.38 -4.15 8.00
CA LEU A 126 5.76 -2.86 7.40
C LEU A 126 5.94 -1.77 8.46
N TYR A 127 5.01 -1.67 9.41
CA TYR A 127 5.10 -0.72 10.52
C TYR A 127 6.39 -0.95 11.35
N ARG A 128 6.72 -2.21 11.69
CA ARG A 128 7.96 -2.55 12.41
C ARG A 128 9.20 -2.09 11.65
N ARG A 129 9.25 -2.33 10.34
CA ARG A 129 10.38 -1.93 9.49
C ARG A 129 10.52 -0.41 9.42
N VAL A 130 9.43 0.33 9.24
CA VAL A 130 9.47 1.81 9.25
C VAL A 130 9.92 2.33 10.62
N LYS A 131 9.36 1.78 11.72
CA LYS A 131 9.71 2.16 13.10
C LYS A 131 11.19 1.92 13.42
N ALA A 132 11.82 0.92 12.81
CA ALA A 132 13.25 0.65 12.96
C ALA A 132 14.13 1.71 12.29
N LEU A 133 13.60 2.43 11.29
CA LEU A 133 14.33 3.45 10.53
C LEU A 133 14.07 4.87 11.05
N VAL A 134 12.84 5.16 11.51
CA VAL A 134 12.42 6.49 11.97
C VAL A 134 11.48 6.40 13.17
N PRO A 135 11.52 7.39 14.10
CA PRO A 135 10.61 7.42 15.23
C PRO A 135 9.19 7.74 14.76
N ILE A 136 8.31 6.74 14.78
CA ILE A 136 6.88 6.90 14.51
C ILE A 136 6.06 6.61 15.78
N PRO A 137 4.84 7.16 15.90
CA PRO A 137 3.96 6.88 17.03
C PRO A 137 3.75 5.38 17.25
N LEU A 138 3.63 4.98 18.52
CA LEU A 138 3.26 3.62 18.89
C LEU A 138 1.85 3.32 18.39
N LEU A 139 1.63 2.07 17.96
CA LEU A 139 0.27 1.61 17.67
C LEU A 139 -0.56 1.67 18.96
N PRO A 140 -1.82 2.16 18.90
CA PRO A 140 -2.69 2.22 20.07
C PRO A 140 -3.20 0.83 20.51
N TRP A 141 -2.93 -0.22 19.73
CA TRP A 141 -3.22 -1.62 20.05
C TRP A 141 -1.94 -2.46 19.98
N GLN A 142 -1.89 -3.56 20.74
CA GLN A 142 -0.81 -4.54 20.66
C GLN A 142 -1.32 -5.82 19.97
N PRO A 143 -0.57 -6.39 19.02
CA PRO A 143 -0.96 -7.61 18.30
C PRO A 143 -1.15 -8.83 19.21
N ASP A 144 -0.39 -8.89 20.32
CA ASP A 144 -0.34 -10.03 21.23
C ASP A 144 -1.25 -9.88 22.46
N GLN A 145 -2.10 -8.85 22.52
CA GLN A 145 -3.17 -8.85 23.51
C GLN A 145 -4.26 -9.81 23.02
N ASP A 146 -4.20 -11.03 23.54
CA ASP A 146 -5.29 -12.01 23.55
C ASP A 146 -6.58 -11.30 23.97
N ASP A 147 -7.39 -10.89 23.01
CA ASP A 147 -8.78 -10.59 23.28
C ASP A 147 -9.65 -11.03 22.11
N THR A 148 -10.13 -12.27 22.26
CA THR A 148 -11.20 -12.91 21.51
C THR A 148 -10.93 -13.16 20.02
N LYS A 149 -11.24 -14.39 19.57
CA LYS A 149 -11.41 -14.68 18.14
C LYS A 149 -12.24 -13.55 17.52
N PRO A 150 -11.87 -13.00 16.35
CA PRO A 150 -12.68 -11.97 15.71
C PRO A 150 -14.10 -12.54 15.51
N GLU A 151 -15.03 -12.08 16.34
CA GLU A 151 -16.44 -12.40 16.16
C GLU A 151 -16.95 -11.47 15.07
N GLN A 152 -17.40 -12.07 13.97
CA GLN A 152 -18.17 -11.33 12.98
C GLN A 152 -19.36 -10.70 13.70
N ALA A 153 -19.40 -9.38 13.78
CA ALA A 153 -20.58 -8.67 14.25
C ALA A 153 -21.77 -9.18 13.43
N ARG A 154 -22.77 -9.75 14.10
CA ARG A 154 -23.99 -10.18 13.42
C ARG A 154 -24.60 -8.94 12.77
N LEU A 155 -24.77 -9.00 11.45
CA LEU A 155 -25.72 -8.12 10.79
C LEU A 155 -27.10 -8.59 11.23
N PHE A 156 -27.72 -7.79 12.10
CA PHE A 156 -29.03 -7.98 12.75
C PHE A 156 -29.07 -8.93 13.95
#